data_AF-A0A5J6Z1Z1-F1
#
_entry.id   AF-A0A5J6Z1Z1-F1
#
_cell.length_a   1.000
_cell.length_b   1.000
_cell.length_c   1.000
_cell.angle_alpha   90.00
_cell.angle_beta   90.00
_cell.angle_gamma   90.00
#
_symmetry.space_group_name_H-M   'P 1'
#
loop_
_entity.id
_entity.type
_entity.pdbx_description
1 polymer ?
#
loop_
_entity_poly.entity_id
_entity_poly.type
_entity_poly.pdbx_seq_one_letter_code
_entity_poly.pdbx_strand_id
1 'polypeptide(L)'
;MLAEVQTGTDLLALRAQLSRAEKAARRAPTPLPARAVRPAPVKPQREVELVGIATDDFSLSRAHARLRDAVYDTHYHLCPHAIGHARAEGFLEHDIINVLLCGRVRAVYPEDRRWLVHGSFEACGVALPLHVVVQYHRDGHLDIVTAFVPRHPHHIISRARLAVMLRYDDEQIRVRTSTPGAKAGARGRGRWKR
;
A
#
# COMPACT_ATOMS: atom_id res chain seq x y z
N MET A 1 -41.93 30.86 -25.62
CA MET A 1 -41.44 29.97 -26.68
C MET A 1 -39.90 30.03 -26.88
N LEU A 2 -39.08 30.26 -25.85
CA LEU A 2 -37.61 30.42 -26.03
C LEU A 2 -36.74 29.33 -25.34
N ALA A 3 -37.33 28.40 -24.60
CA ALA A 3 -36.57 27.41 -23.81
C ALA A 3 -36.20 26.11 -24.57
N GLU A 4 -36.95 25.74 -25.62
CA GLU A 4 -36.71 24.49 -26.38
C GLU A 4 -35.51 24.54 -27.33
N VAL A 5 -35.16 25.73 -27.82
CA VAL A 5 -34.04 25.88 -28.76
C VAL A 5 -32.69 25.67 -28.06
N GLN A 6 -32.62 26.03 -26.77
CA GLN A 6 -31.38 26.01 -25.99
C GLN A 6 -30.97 24.59 -25.58
N THR A 7 -31.95 23.73 -25.28
CA THR A 7 -31.72 22.30 -24.98
C THR A 7 -31.32 21.51 -26.23
N GLY A 8 -31.87 21.84 -27.40
CA GLY A 8 -31.49 21.21 -28.68
C GLY A 8 -30.04 21.45 -29.06
N THR A 9 -29.53 22.67 -28.87
CA THR A 9 -28.11 23.02 -29.09
C THR A 9 -27.17 22.32 -28.11
N ASP A 10 -27.61 22.10 -26.87
CA ASP A 10 -26.82 21.47 -25.82
C ASP A 10 -26.63 19.96 -26.06
N LEU A 11 -27.69 19.29 -26.54
CA LEU A 11 -27.62 17.86 -26.91
C LEU A 11 -26.71 17.60 -28.12
N LEU A 12 -26.65 18.54 -29.07
CA LEU A 12 -25.70 18.46 -30.20
C LEU A 12 -24.26 18.65 -29.74
N ALA A 13 -24.01 19.57 -28.79
CA ALA A 13 -22.70 19.78 -28.21
C ALA A 13 -22.22 18.54 -27.42
N LEU A 14 -23.11 17.92 -26.64
CA LEU A 14 -22.82 16.69 -25.89
C LEU A 14 -22.48 15.52 -26.83
N ARG A 15 -23.24 15.35 -27.91
CA ARG A 15 -22.92 14.33 -28.95
C ARG A 15 -21.57 14.57 -29.60
N ALA A 16 -21.24 15.83 -29.90
CA ALA A 16 -19.93 16.16 -30.46
C ALA A 16 -18.80 15.84 -29.47
N GLN A 17 -18.96 16.13 -28.18
CA GLN A 17 -18.00 15.81 -27.14
C GLN A 17 -17.80 14.29 -26.98
N LEU A 18 -18.89 13.52 -26.92
CA LEU A 18 -18.81 12.05 -26.83
C LEU A 18 -18.09 11.45 -28.04
N SER A 19 -18.37 11.94 -29.26
CA SER A 19 -17.68 11.46 -30.46
C SER A 19 -16.18 11.75 -30.46
N ARG A 20 -15.75 12.88 -29.87
CA ARG A 20 -14.33 13.24 -29.72
C ARG A 20 -13.66 12.37 -28.66
N ALA A 21 -14.34 12.15 -27.53
CA ALA A 21 -13.86 11.27 -26.46
C ALA A 21 -13.69 9.82 -26.95
N GLU A 22 -14.64 9.32 -27.74
CA GLU A 22 -14.56 7.97 -28.31
C GLU A 22 -13.42 7.85 -29.33
N LYS A 23 -13.22 8.86 -30.19
CA LYS A 23 -12.07 8.91 -31.10
C LYS A 23 -10.74 9.01 -30.36
N ALA A 24 -10.68 9.73 -29.24
CA ALA A 24 -9.50 9.82 -28.40
C ALA A 24 -9.20 8.48 -27.72
N ALA A 25 -10.22 7.79 -27.21
CA ALA A 25 -10.09 6.46 -26.61
C ALA A 25 -9.61 5.40 -27.62
N ARG A 26 -10.09 5.45 -28.87
CA ARG A 26 -9.61 4.55 -29.95
C ARG A 26 -8.17 4.82 -30.39
N ARG A 27 -7.69 6.06 -30.23
CA ARG A 27 -6.30 6.46 -30.54
C ARG A 27 -5.35 6.24 -29.37
N ALA A 28 -5.87 6.00 -28.17
CA ALA A 28 -5.05 5.68 -27.01
C ALA A 28 -4.36 4.33 -27.27
N PRO A 29 -3.03 4.25 -27.17
CA PRO A 29 -2.31 2.99 -27.34
C PRO A 29 -2.80 2.00 -26.29
N THR A 30 -3.13 0.78 -26.72
CA THR A 30 -3.52 -0.31 -25.83
C THR A 30 -2.44 -0.49 -24.77
N PRO A 31 -2.75 -0.38 -23.46
CA PRO A 31 -1.75 -0.63 -22.44
C PRO A 31 -1.25 -2.06 -22.63
N LEU A 32 0.06 -2.20 -22.81
CA LEU A 32 0.69 -3.50 -22.95
C LEU A 32 0.28 -4.37 -21.75
N PRO A 33 -0.04 -5.67 -21.96
CA PRO A 33 -0.36 -6.56 -20.85
C PRO A 33 0.79 -6.49 -19.85
N ALA A 34 0.47 -6.14 -18.60
CA ALA A 34 1.46 -5.97 -17.55
C ALA A 34 2.31 -7.24 -17.49
N ARG A 35 3.57 -7.13 -17.92
CA ARG A 35 4.51 -8.25 -17.99
C ARG A 35 4.57 -8.88 -16.60
N ALA A 36 4.17 -10.14 -16.49
CA ALA A 36 4.25 -10.88 -15.23
C ALA A 36 5.69 -10.84 -14.72
N VAL A 37 5.94 -9.98 -13.74
CA VAL A 37 7.25 -9.82 -13.13
C VAL A 37 7.48 -11.10 -12.34
N ARG A 38 8.38 -11.95 -12.83
CA ARG A 38 8.82 -13.12 -12.06
C ARG A 38 9.37 -12.61 -10.72
N PRO A 39 8.93 -13.16 -9.58
CA PRO A 39 9.43 -12.72 -8.29
C PRO A 39 10.95 -12.88 -8.27
N ALA A 40 11.64 -11.83 -7.84
CA ALA A 40 13.09 -11.87 -7.71
C ALA A 40 13.48 -12.99 -6.73
N PRO A 41 14.60 -13.68 -6.95
CA PRO A 41 15.06 -14.74 -6.07
C PRO A 41 15.22 -14.20 -4.65
N VAL A 42 14.65 -14.93 -3.70
CA VAL A 42 14.71 -14.60 -2.28
C VAL A 42 16.14 -14.83 -1.79
N LYS A 43 16.66 -13.95 -0.92
CA LYS A 43 18.00 -14.14 -0.34
C LYS A 43 17.99 -15.39 0.56
N PRO A 44 19.08 -16.17 0.63
CA PRO A 44 19.12 -17.43 1.38
C PRO A 44 18.82 -17.25 2.87
N GLN A 45 19.24 -16.13 3.48
CA GLN A 45 18.88 -15.78 4.86
C GLN A 45 17.36 -15.70 5.08
N ARG A 46 16.64 -15.14 4.10
CA ARG A 46 15.19 -14.99 4.15
C ARG A 46 14.46 -16.29 3.86
N GLU A 47 15.07 -17.22 3.14
CA GLU A 47 14.51 -18.58 2.96
C GLU A 47 14.47 -19.32 4.29
N VAL A 48 15.51 -19.20 5.12
CA VAL A 48 15.56 -19.78 6.47
C VAL A 48 14.47 -19.17 7.38
N GLU A 49 14.27 -17.85 7.32
CA GLU A 49 13.22 -17.16 8.09
C GLU A 49 11.79 -17.52 7.66
N LEU A 50 11.60 -17.92 6.39
CA LEU A 50 10.30 -18.30 5.83
C LEU A 50 9.96 -19.77 6.03
N VAL A 51 10.88 -20.59 6.58
CA VAL A 51 10.60 -21.99 6.90
C VAL A 51 9.42 -22.05 7.88
N GLY A 52 8.36 -22.74 7.49
CA GLY A 52 7.13 -22.86 8.29
C GLY A 52 6.13 -21.72 8.12
N ILE A 53 6.41 -20.70 7.30
CA ILE A 53 5.48 -19.59 7.04
C ILE A 53 4.86 -19.75 5.65
N ALA A 54 3.53 -19.91 5.62
CA ALA A 54 2.78 -19.92 4.38
C ALA A 54 2.62 -18.49 3.83
N THR A 55 3.19 -18.26 2.65
CA THR A 55 3.15 -16.97 1.91
C THR A 55 2.63 -17.13 0.49
N ASP A 56 2.15 -18.32 0.13
CA ASP A 56 1.53 -18.63 -1.15
C ASP A 56 0.15 -17.97 -1.29
N ASP A 57 -0.16 -17.49 -2.50
CA ASP A 57 -1.39 -16.74 -2.76
C ASP A 57 -2.66 -17.53 -2.41
N PHE A 58 -2.64 -18.86 -2.53
CA PHE A 58 -3.77 -19.72 -2.20
C PHE A 58 -4.06 -19.73 -0.69
N SER A 59 -3.04 -19.97 0.14
CA SER A 59 -3.18 -19.97 1.60
C SER A 59 -3.57 -18.58 2.12
N LEU A 60 -2.99 -17.52 1.56
CA LEU A 60 -3.32 -16.14 1.93
C LEU A 60 -4.78 -15.80 1.58
N SER A 61 -5.22 -16.15 0.37
CA SER A 61 -6.60 -15.89 -0.08
C SER A 61 -7.63 -16.67 0.74
N ARG A 62 -7.34 -17.95 1.04
CA ARG A 62 -8.20 -18.80 1.87
C ARG A 62 -8.29 -18.30 3.31
N ALA A 63 -7.17 -17.88 3.89
CA ALA A 63 -7.14 -17.29 5.23
C ALA A 63 -7.96 -15.99 5.27
N HIS A 64 -7.82 -15.14 4.25
CA HIS A 64 -8.57 -13.89 4.16
C HIS A 64 -10.10 -14.10 4.06
N ALA A 65 -10.54 -15.10 3.29
CA ALA A 65 -11.96 -15.45 3.21
C ALA A 65 -12.51 -15.87 4.58
N ARG A 66 -11.85 -16.81 5.27
CA ARG A 66 -12.23 -17.26 6.62
C ARG A 66 -12.25 -16.13 7.64
N LEU A 67 -11.30 -15.23 7.52
CA LEU A 67 -11.18 -14.06 8.38
C LEU A 67 -12.38 -13.13 8.20
N ARG A 68 -12.76 -12.85 6.94
CA ARG A 68 -13.95 -12.04 6.64
C ARG A 68 -15.21 -12.67 7.20
N ASP A 69 -15.40 -13.98 6.99
CA ASP A 69 -16.57 -14.71 7.49
C ASP A 69 -16.69 -14.55 9.02
N ALA A 70 -15.61 -14.84 9.76
CA ALA A 70 -15.60 -14.71 11.22
C ALA A 70 -15.82 -13.27 11.72
N VAL A 71 -15.33 -12.25 10.99
CA VAL A 71 -15.57 -10.85 11.35
C VAL A 71 -17.02 -10.44 11.08
N TYR A 72 -17.61 -10.86 9.95
CA TYR A 72 -19.02 -10.59 9.63
C TYR A 72 -19.97 -11.24 10.64
N ASP A 73 -19.65 -12.45 11.08
CA ASP A 73 -20.42 -13.14 12.11
C ASP A 73 -20.17 -12.60 13.53
N THR A 74 -19.30 -11.60 13.70
CA THR A 74 -18.85 -11.06 15.00
C THR A 74 -18.19 -12.11 15.92
N HIS A 75 -17.64 -13.16 15.33
CA HIS A 75 -16.91 -14.24 16.02
C HIS A 75 -15.44 -13.85 16.25
N TYR A 76 -15.22 -12.71 16.88
CA TYR A 76 -13.88 -12.25 17.24
C TYR A 76 -13.83 -11.73 18.67
N HIS A 77 -12.63 -11.76 19.26
CA HIS A 77 -12.35 -11.22 20.57
C HIS A 77 -11.07 -10.37 20.51
N LEU A 78 -11.14 -9.17 21.11
CA LEU A 78 -10.03 -8.23 21.16
C LEU A 78 -9.23 -8.45 22.44
N CYS A 79 -8.03 -9.02 22.34
CA CYS A 79 -7.24 -9.33 23.53
C CYS A 79 -6.80 -8.04 24.26
N PRO A 80 -6.65 -8.06 25.61
CA PRO A 80 -6.17 -6.91 26.39
C PRO A 80 -4.85 -6.31 25.89
N HIS A 81 -3.98 -7.14 25.33
CA HIS A 81 -2.72 -6.69 24.76
C HIS A 81 -2.92 -5.82 23.50
N ALA A 82 -3.84 -6.19 22.61
CA ALA A 82 -4.21 -5.39 21.45
C ALA A 82 -4.84 -4.06 21.86
N ILE A 83 -5.68 -4.06 22.90
CA ILE A 83 -6.26 -2.83 23.47
C ILE A 83 -5.17 -1.89 24.00
N GLY A 84 -4.12 -2.44 24.62
CA GLY A 84 -2.96 -1.66 25.07
C GLY A 84 -2.26 -0.92 23.93
N HIS A 85 -2.00 -1.60 22.81
CA HIS A 85 -1.38 -0.98 21.63
C HIS A 85 -2.31 0.01 20.95
N ALA A 86 -3.60 -0.30 20.83
CA ALA A 86 -4.61 0.61 20.28
C ALA A 86 -4.57 1.98 20.99
N ARG A 87 -4.52 1.96 22.33
CA ARG A 87 -4.40 3.17 23.14
C ARG A 87 -3.05 3.88 23.00
N ALA A 88 -1.96 3.13 22.90
CA ALA A 88 -0.61 3.69 22.83
C ALA A 88 -0.30 4.31 21.45
N GLU A 89 -0.84 3.73 20.39
CA GLU A 89 -0.52 4.09 19.00
C GLU A 89 -1.65 4.88 18.31
N GLY A 90 -2.82 4.96 18.94
CA GLY A 90 -3.89 5.88 18.55
C GLY A 90 -4.84 5.36 17.47
N PHE A 91 -5.04 4.05 17.39
CA PHE A 91 -6.07 3.44 16.54
C PHE A 91 -7.19 2.83 17.39
N LEU A 92 -8.38 2.68 16.81
CA LEU A 92 -9.58 2.17 17.48
C LEU A 92 -9.90 0.74 17.03
N GLU A 93 -10.83 0.09 17.73
CA GLU A 93 -11.34 -1.22 17.33
C GLU A 93 -11.90 -1.18 15.90
N HIS A 94 -12.66 -0.14 15.55
CA HIS A 94 -13.20 0.04 14.20
C HIS A 94 -12.10 0.00 13.12
N ASP A 95 -10.94 0.61 13.38
CA ASP A 95 -9.81 0.62 12.45
C ASP A 95 -9.22 -0.77 12.27
N ILE A 96 -9.10 -1.52 13.38
CA ILE A 96 -8.65 -2.92 13.37
C ILE A 96 -9.60 -3.75 12.51
N ILE A 97 -10.91 -3.66 12.77
CA ILE A 97 -11.93 -4.41 12.02
C ILE A 97 -11.93 -4.02 10.54
N ASN A 98 -11.80 -2.73 10.21
CA ASN A 98 -11.68 -2.30 8.83
C ASN A 98 -10.45 -2.89 8.14
N VAL A 99 -9.30 -2.96 8.83
CA VAL A 99 -8.10 -3.61 8.32
C VAL A 99 -8.28 -5.11 8.15
N LEU A 100 -9.00 -5.77 9.05
CA LEU A 100 -9.35 -7.18 8.89
C LEU A 100 -10.23 -7.40 7.65
N LEU A 101 -11.22 -6.54 7.39
CA LEU A 101 -12.14 -6.70 6.26
C LEU A 101 -11.53 -6.32 4.90
N CYS A 102 -10.80 -5.21 4.85
CA CYS A 102 -10.34 -4.58 3.61
C CYS A 102 -8.83 -4.79 3.35
N GLY A 103 -8.10 -5.26 4.35
CA GLY A 103 -6.66 -5.47 4.28
C GLY A 103 -6.27 -6.69 3.45
N ARG A 104 -5.03 -7.12 3.65
CA ARG A 104 -4.47 -8.32 3.00
C ARG A 104 -3.74 -9.16 4.03
N VAL A 105 -4.00 -10.46 4.03
CA VAL A 105 -3.17 -11.41 4.77
C VAL A 105 -1.81 -11.48 4.10
N ARG A 106 -0.75 -11.21 4.87
CA ARG A 106 0.63 -11.17 4.37
C ARG A 106 1.39 -12.46 4.66
N ALA A 107 1.09 -13.09 5.78
CA ALA A 107 1.73 -14.32 6.22
C ALA A 107 0.76 -15.13 7.08
N VAL A 108 0.82 -16.44 6.93
CA VAL A 108 0.13 -17.42 7.77
C VAL A 108 1.19 -18.25 8.48
N TYR A 109 1.13 -18.30 9.80
CA TYR A 109 1.96 -19.11 10.68
C TYR A 109 1.12 -20.32 11.12
N PRO A 110 1.21 -21.48 10.44
CA PRO A 110 0.31 -22.61 10.68
C PRO A 110 0.50 -23.25 12.06
N GLU A 111 1.73 -23.24 12.59
CA GLU A 111 2.07 -23.83 13.89
C GLU A 111 1.36 -23.10 15.03
N ASP A 112 1.47 -21.76 15.06
CA ASP A 112 0.82 -20.91 16.06
C ASP A 112 -0.65 -20.62 15.75
N ARG A 113 -1.10 -20.99 14.54
CA ARG A 113 -2.39 -20.60 13.95
C ARG A 113 -2.56 -19.08 13.89
N ARG A 114 -1.46 -18.35 13.70
CA ARG A 114 -1.46 -16.89 13.65
C ARG A 114 -1.41 -16.39 12.23
N TRP A 115 -2.17 -15.36 11.92
CA TRP A 115 -2.19 -14.69 10.63
C TRP A 115 -1.77 -13.24 10.82
N LEU A 116 -0.89 -12.78 9.96
CA LEU A 116 -0.49 -11.38 9.90
C LEU A 116 -1.28 -10.70 8.80
N VAL A 117 -2.14 -9.76 9.18
CA VAL A 117 -2.94 -8.93 8.29
C VAL A 117 -2.31 -7.54 8.22
N HIS A 118 -2.23 -7.01 7.02
CA HIS A 118 -1.74 -5.67 6.74
C HIS A 118 -2.83 -4.83 6.08
N GLY A 119 -3.01 -3.62 6.56
CA GLY A 119 -3.85 -2.61 5.94
C GLY A 119 -3.42 -1.21 6.34
N SER A 120 -4.35 -0.27 6.23
CA SER A 120 -4.16 1.11 6.66
C SER A 120 -5.41 1.61 7.34
N PHE A 121 -5.23 2.53 8.29
CA PHE A 121 -6.30 3.29 8.91
C PHE A 121 -6.07 4.77 8.69
N GLU A 122 -7.12 5.57 8.77
CA GLU A 122 -7.03 7.01 8.59
C GLU A 122 -7.11 7.70 9.94
N ALA A 123 -6.12 8.54 10.24
CA ALA A 123 -6.13 9.41 11.41
C ALA A 123 -5.86 10.84 10.95
N CYS A 124 -6.78 11.76 11.25
CA CYS A 124 -6.65 13.19 10.93
C CYS A 124 -6.32 13.47 9.44
N GLY A 125 -6.92 12.73 8.50
CA GLY A 125 -6.66 12.89 7.07
C GLY A 125 -5.39 12.23 6.55
N VAL A 126 -4.68 11.47 7.40
CA VAL A 126 -3.45 10.76 7.04
C VAL A 126 -3.68 9.25 7.12
N ALA A 127 -3.38 8.54 6.04
CA ALA A 127 -3.43 7.08 6.00
C ALA A 127 -2.15 6.48 6.61
N LEU A 128 -2.29 5.80 7.75
CA LEU A 128 -1.20 5.15 8.48
C LEU A 128 -1.28 3.62 8.30
N PRO A 129 -0.14 2.93 8.16
CA PRO A 129 -0.12 1.48 8.02
C PRO A 129 -0.40 0.80 9.36
N LEU A 130 -1.29 -0.20 9.36
CA LEU A 130 -1.64 -0.98 10.54
C LEU A 130 -1.45 -2.47 10.25
N HIS A 131 -0.75 -3.14 11.15
CA HIS A 131 -0.61 -4.59 11.16
C HIS A 131 -1.42 -5.17 12.30
N VAL A 132 -2.17 -6.22 11.99
CA VAL A 132 -2.99 -6.93 12.95
C VAL A 132 -2.58 -8.38 12.93
N VAL A 133 -2.26 -8.92 14.11
CA VAL A 133 -1.98 -10.33 14.30
C VAL A 133 -3.20 -10.98 14.92
N VAL A 134 -3.75 -11.96 14.20
CA VAL A 134 -4.95 -12.69 14.57
C VAL A 134 -4.59 -14.15 14.78
N GLN A 135 -5.16 -14.78 15.80
CA GLN A 135 -5.07 -16.21 16.02
C GLN A 135 -6.40 -16.86 15.65
N TYR A 136 -6.35 -17.85 14.78
CA TYR A 136 -7.53 -18.56 14.30
C TYR A 136 -7.75 -19.87 15.07
N HIS A 137 -8.92 -20.00 15.67
CA HIS A 137 -9.34 -21.22 16.37
C HIS A 137 -10.11 -22.16 15.46
N ARG A 138 -10.10 -23.45 15.79
CA ARG A 138 -10.79 -24.48 14.98
C ARG A 138 -12.31 -24.30 14.98
N ASP A 139 -12.84 -23.67 16.01
CA ASP A 139 -14.26 -23.42 16.20
C ASP A 139 -14.76 -22.19 15.41
N GLY A 140 -13.90 -21.62 14.57
CA GLY A 140 -14.21 -20.44 13.75
C GLY A 140 -14.05 -19.10 14.47
N HIS A 141 -13.66 -19.12 15.76
CA HIS A 141 -13.40 -17.92 16.53
C HIS A 141 -12.02 -17.30 16.22
N LEU A 142 -11.95 -15.97 16.26
CA LEU A 142 -10.73 -15.20 16.04
C LEU A 142 -10.31 -14.43 17.31
N ASP A 143 -9.10 -14.66 17.79
CA ASP A 143 -8.48 -13.80 18.79
C ASP A 143 -7.57 -12.77 18.13
N ILE A 144 -7.87 -11.49 18.32
CA ILE A 144 -7.00 -10.40 17.89
C ILE A 144 -5.94 -10.21 18.99
N VAL A 145 -4.80 -10.85 18.79
CA VAL A 145 -3.71 -10.96 19.78
C VAL A 145 -3.02 -9.62 19.97
N THR A 146 -2.69 -8.95 18.86
CA THR A 146 -2.03 -7.65 18.87
C THR A 146 -2.30 -6.89 17.57
N ALA A 147 -2.21 -5.58 17.65
CA ALA A 147 -2.22 -4.69 16.50
C ALA A 147 -1.14 -3.62 16.71
N PHE A 148 -0.44 -3.21 15.67
CA PHE A 148 0.61 -2.20 15.76
C PHE A 148 0.92 -1.51 14.43
N VAL A 149 1.43 -0.30 14.51
CA VAL A 149 1.95 0.55 13.44
C VAL A 149 3.45 0.27 13.33
N PRO A 150 3.93 -0.29 12.21
CA PRO A 150 5.34 -0.62 12.07
C PRO A 150 6.22 0.62 12.18
N ARG A 151 7.27 0.52 13.00
CA ARG A 151 8.33 1.53 13.10
C ARG A 151 9.04 1.79 11.77
N HIS A 152 9.14 0.77 10.91
CA HIS A 152 9.73 0.86 9.57
C HIS A 152 8.71 0.37 8.52
N PRO A 153 7.76 1.21 8.10
CA PRO A 153 6.67 0.78 7.23
C PRO A 153 7.13 0.31 5.85
N HIS A 154 8.35 0.67 5.43
CA HIS A 154 8.99 0.24 4.18
C HIS A 154 9.68 -1.13 4.25
N HIS A 155 9.69 -1.78 5.42
CA HIS A 155 10.19 -3.15 5.54
C HIS A 155 9.13 -4.17 5.08
N ILE A 156 7.85 -3.79 5.08
CA ILE A 156 6.73 -4.68 4.72
C ILE A 156 6.09 -4.24 3.40
N ILE A 157 5.97 -2.94 3.19
CA ILE A 157 5.59 -2.30 1.93
C ILE A 157 6.86 -2.06 1.11
N SER A 158 6.87 -2.36 -0.19
CA SER A 158 8.06 -2.05 -1.02
C SER A 158 8.46 -0.59 -0.87
N ARG A 159 9.77 -0.29 -0.78
CA ARG A 159 10.30 1.08 -0.61
C ARG A 159 9.73 2.07 -1.65
N ALA A 160 9.45 1.59 -2.86
CA ALA A 160 8.79 2.36 -3.92
C ALA A 160 7.35 2.76 -3.55
N ARG A 161 6.56 1.85 -2.96
CA ARG A 161 5.16 2.10 -2.60
C ARG A 161 5.03 2.95 -1.34
N LEU A 162 5.99 2.87 -0.42
CA LEU A 162 6.09 3.82 0.70
C LEU A 162 6.45 5.24 0.23
N ALA A 163 7.34 5.38 -0.75
CA ALA A 163 7.70 6.68 -1.31
C ALA A 163 6.49 7.38 -1.96
N VAL A 164 5.60 6.61 -2.59
CA VAL A 164 4.34 7.12 -3.15
C VAL A 164 3.35 7.57 -2.07
N MET A 165 3.32 6.91 -0.90
CA MET A 165 2.42 7.29 0.21
C MET A 165 2.92 8.50 1.01
N LEU A 166 4.25 8.68 1.15
CA LEU A 166 4.84 9.81 1.89
C LEU A 166 4.95 11.11 1.08
N ARG A 167 4.97 11.03 -0.25
CA ARG A 167 4.94 12.19 -1.16
C ARG A 167 3.91 11.92 -2.25
N TYR A 168 2.68 12.32 -2.00
CA TYR A 168 1.57 12.30 -2.96
C TYR A 168 1.50 13.59 -3.80
N ASP A 169 2.65 14.21 -4.13
CA ASP A 169 2.64 15.52 -4.80
C ASP A 169 3.00 15.46 -6.29
N ASP A 170 3.27 14.27 -6.86
CA ASP A 170 3.66 14.07 -8.28
C ASP A 170 4.82 14.98 -8.78
N GLU A 171 5.53 15.69 -7.90
CA GLU A 171 6.61 16.60 -8.27
C GLU A 171 7.85 15.81 -8.71
N GLN A 172 8.37 16.15 -9.90
CA GLN A 172 9.64 15.61 -10.37
C GLN A 172 10.77 16.02 -9.42
N ILE A 173 11.48 15.03 -8.86
CA ILE A 173 12.63 15.24 -7.98
C ILE A 173 13.71 16.01 -8.77
N ARG A 174 13.80 17.33 -8.58
CA ARG A 174 14.87 18.16 -9.13
C ARG A 174 16.13 17.99 -8.28
N VAL A 175 16.95 17.00 -8.62
CA VAL A 175 18.27 16.83 -8.01
C VAL A 175 19.23 17.84 -8.64
N ARG A 176 19.63 18.88 -7.89
CA ARG A 176 20.78 19.71 -8.25
C ARG A 176 22.03 19.12 -7.62
N THR A 177 22.84 18.46 -8.43
CA THR A 177 24.18 18.01 -8.01
C THR A 177 25.13 19.20 -8.11
N SER A 178 25.53 19.78 -6.97
CA SER A 178 26.63 20.74 -6.96
C SER A 178 27.93 19.97 -7.13
N THR A 179 28.64 20.22 -8.24
CA THR A 179 30.04 19.82 -8.35
C THR A 179 30.82 20.50 -7.22
N PRO A 180 31.55 19.78 -6.36
CA PRO A 180 32.41 20.41 -5.38
C PRO A 180 33.42 21.28 -6.13
N GLY A 181 33.39 22.58 -5.84
CA GLY A 181 34.34 23.54 -6.40
C GLY A 181 35.76 23.06 -6.13
N ALA A 182 36.65 23.23 -7.11
CA ALA A 182 38.06 22.86 -6.97
C ALA A 182 38.61 23.38 -5.65
N LYS A 183 39.23 22.49 -4.87
CA LYS A 183 39.86 22.80 -3.57
C LYS A 183 40.69 24.09 -3.71
N ALA A 184 40.49 25.02 -2.78
CA ALA A 184 41.39 26.16 -2.60
C ALA A 184 42.82 25.62 -2.41
N GLY A 185 43.66 25.73 -3.44
CA GLY A 185 45.02 25.16 -3.43
C GLY A 185 45.55 24.65 -4.77
N ALA A 186 44.73 24.53 -5.82
CA ALA A 186 45.23 24.27 -7.18
C ALA A 186 45.88 25.54 -7.76
N ARG A 187 47.11 25.81 -7.30
CA ARG A 187 47.98 26.90 -7.78
C ARG A 187 48.12 26.82 -9.29
N GLY A 188 47.74 27.91 -9.97
CA GLY A 188 47.99 28.11 -11.38
C GLY A 188 49.48 27.98 -11.68
N ARG A 189 49.83 27.03 -12.56
CA ARG A 189 51.09 27.09 -13.28
C ARG A 189 50.93 28.13 -14.37
N GLY A 190 51.61 29.27 -14.27
CA GLY A 190 51.52 30.28 -15.32
C GLY A 190 52.35 31.54 -15.10
N ARG A 191 53.62 31.45 -15.49
CA ARG A 191 54.56 32.54 -15.86
C ARG A 191 55.17 33.41 -14.75
N TRP A 192 56.43 33.12 -14.44
CA TRP A 192 57.40 34.15 -14.03
C TRP A 192 57.94 34.83 -15.30
N LYS A 193 57.93 36.17 -15.34
CA LYS A 193 58.68 36.95 -16.35
C LYS A 193 60.11 37.15 -15.86
N ARG A 194 61.06 37.13 -16.80
CA ARG A 194 62.50 37.39 -16.63
C ARG A 194 62.77 38.75 -16.02
#